data_AF-A0A1E3YH15-F1
#
_entry.id   AF-A0A1E3YH15-F1
#
_cell.length_a   1.000
_cell.length_b   1.000
_cell.length_c   1.000
_cell.angle_alpha   90.00
_cell.angle_beta   90.00
_cell.angle_gamma   90.00
#
_symmetry.space_group_name_H-M   'P 1'
#
loop_
_entity.id
_entity.type
_entity.pdbx_description
1 polymer ?
#
loop_
_entity_poly.entity_id
_entity_poly.type
_entity_poly.pdbx_seq_one_letter_code
_entity_poly.pdbx_strand_id
1 'polypeptide(L)' 'MRTLVDIPDADMKALDRIAAERQVSRASLIRQAVGDLLDRHKDDVVLSGFGLWAGSDTEDGLAHQRKLRAEW' A
#
# COMPACT_ATOMS: atom_id res chain seq x y z
N MET A 1 -6.56 -5.03 15.57
CA MET A 1 -7.96 -5.48 15.34
C MET A 1 -7.99 -6.99 15.20
N ARG A 2 -9.03 -7.68 15.68
CA ARG A 2 -9.23 -9.14 15.52
C ARG A 2 -10.43 -9.36 14.59
N THR A 3 -10.32 -10.33 13.70
CA THR A 3 -11.38 -10.70 12.74
C THR A 3 -11.54 -12.22 12.78
N LEU A 4 -12.77 -12.71 12.63
CA LEU A 4 -13.07 -14.13 12.44
C LEU A 4 -13.21 -14.40 10.94
N VAL A 5 -12.56 -15.45 10.46
CA VAL A 5 -12.58 -15.86 9.06
C VAL A 5 -12.68 -17.38 9.04
N ASP A 6 -13.58 -17.90 8.22
CA ASP A 6 -13.68 -19.34 8.00
C ASP A 6 -12.64 -19.79 6.98
N ILE A 7 -11.83 -20.76 7.37
CA ILE A 7 -10.78 -21.34 6.53
C ILE A 7 -10.96 -22.86 6.59
N PRO A 8 -11.02 -23.57 5.45
CA PRO A 8 -11.12 -25.02 5.43
C PRO A 8 -10.01 -25.69 6.25
N ASP A 9 -10.34 -26.78 6.95
CA ASP A 9 -9.38 -27.50 7.80
C ASP A 9 -8.13 -27.98 7.04
N ALA A 10 -8.30 -28.34 5.76
CA ALA A 10 -7.19 -28.74 4.90
C ALA A 10 -6.18 -27.60 4.69
N ASP A 11 -6.69 -26.38 4.47
CA ASP A 11 -5.87 -25.19 4.26
C ASP A 11 -5.20 -24.76 5.58
N MET A 12 -5.92 -24.89 6.69
CA MET A 12 -5.34 -24.65 8.03
C MET A 12 -4.16 -25.56 8.32
N LYS A 13 -4.26 -26.86 7.99
CA LYS A 13 -3.14 -27.81 8.12
C LYS A 13 -1.98 -27.46 7.20
N ALA A 14 -2.26 -27.02 5.98
CA ALA A 14 -1.23 -26.58 5.06
C ALA A 14 -0.48 -25.35 5.61
N LEU A 15 -1.20 -24.37 6.17
CA LEU A 15 -0.62 -23.19 6.81
C LEU A 15 0.23 -23.56 8.03
N ASP A 16 -0.22 -24.51 8.86
CA ASP A 16 0.55 -24.98 10.03
C ASP A 16 1.87 -25.62 9.62
N ARG A 17 1.88 -26.43 8.55
CA ARG A 17 3.10 -27.01 7.99
C ARG A 17 4.07 -25.92 7.51
N ILE A 18 3.59 -24.93 6.75
CA ILE A 18 4.42 -23.83 6.25
C ILE A 18 4.99 -23.01 7.42
N ALA A 19 4.17 -22.75 8.44
CA ALA A 19 4.57 -22.02 9.63
C ALA A 19 5.69 -22.76 10.39
N ALA A 20 5.58 -24.10 10.51
CA ALA A 20 6.60 -24.94 11.13
C ALA A 20 7.91 -24.95 10.32
N GLU A 21 7.84 -25.14 9.01
CA GLU A 21 9.00 -25.13 8.10
C GLU A 21 9.75 -23.78 8.17
N ARG A 22 9.02 -22.66 8.29
CA ARG A 22 9.59 -21.32 8.35
C ARG A 22 9.91 -20.85 9.78
N GLN A 23 9.62 -21.65 10.80
CA GLN A 23 9.74 -21.30 12.22
C GLN A 23 9.05 -19.98 12.61
N VAL A 24 7.87 -19.72 12.05
CA VAL A 24 7.05 -18.54 12.38
C VAL A 24 5.69 -18.95 12.92
N SER A 25 5.01 -18.03 13.61
CA SER A 25 3.62 -18.28 13.99
C SER A 25 2.70 -18.25 12.78
N ARG A 26 1.67 -19.12 12.76
CA ARG A 26 0.59 -19.08 11.76
C ARG A 26 -0.01 -17.68 11.59
N ALA A 27 -0.22 -16.97 12.70
CA ALA A 27 -0.75 -15.60 12.66
C ALA A 27 0.19 -14.62 11.94
N SER A 28 1.50 -14.80 12.05
CA SER A 28 2.48 -14.00 11.29
C SER A 28 2.41 -14.30 9.80
N LEU A 29 2.31 -15.58 9.44
CA LEU A 29 2.19 -16.02 8.05
C LEU A 29 0.93 -15.43 7.38
N ILE A 30 -0.21 -15.46 8.09
CA ILE A 30 -1.47 -14.88 7.59
C ILE A 30 -1.33 -13.36 7.40
N ARG A 31 -0.72 -12.64 8.35
CA ARG A 31 -0.49 -11.20 8.22
C ARG A 31 0.39 -10.88 7.00
N GLN A 32 1.44 -11.66 6.79
CA GLN A 32 2.30 -11.50 5.62
C GLN A 32 1.52 -11.74 4.32
N ALA A 33 0.73 -12.82 4.25
CA ALA A 33 -0.09 -13.11 3.07
C ALA A 33 -1.09 -11.99 2.76
N VAL A 34 -1.71 -11.37 3.78
CA VAL A 34 -2.57 -10.20 3.60
C VAL A 34 -1.78 -9.01 3.06
N GLY A 35 -0.59 -8.73 3.60
CA GLY A 35 0.29 -7.68 3.09
C GLY A 35 0.67 -7.89 1.63
N ASP A 36 1.14 -9.08 1.28
CA ASP A 36 1.51 -9.45 -0.08
C ASP A 36 0.33 -9.34 -1.06
N LEU A 37 -0.89 -9.72 -0.62
CA LEU A 37 -2.10 -9.57 -1.42
C LEU A 37 -2.41 -8.11 -1.70
N LEU A 38 -2.36 -7.27 -0.65
CA LEU A 38 -2.59 -5.83 -0.78
C LEU A 38 -1.53 -5.18 -1.66
N ASP A 39 -0.26 -5.56 -1.52
CA ASP A 39 0.82 -5.01 -2.34
C ASP A 39 0.67 -5.35 -3.83
N ARG A 40 0.18 -6.57 -4.15
CA ARG A 40 -0.13 -6.96 -5.54
C ARG A 40 -1.32 -6.19 -6.13
N HIS A 41 -2.23 -5.71 -5.29
CA HIS A 41 -3.42 -4.95 -5.68
C HIS A 41 -3.33 -3.48 -5.30
N LYS A 42 -2.14 -2.99 -4.94
CA LYS A 42 -1.88 -1.56 -4.95
C LYS A 42 -1.99 -1.16 -6.40
N ASP A 43 -3.16 -0.65 -6.76
CA ASP A 43 -3.40 -0.10 -8.08
C ASP A 43 -2.26 0.88 -8.41
N ASP A 44 -1.98 0.97 -9.71
CA ASP A 44 -1.14 2.00 -10.32
C ASP A 44 -1.51 3.43 -9.87
N VAL A 45 -2.56 3.66 -9.08
CA VAL A 45 -2.94 4.94 -8.46
C VAL A 45 -1.77 5.62 -7.73
N VAL A 46 -0.92 4.86 -7.03
CA VAL A 46 0.27 5.47 -6.38
C VAL A 46 1.36 5.83 -7.40
N LEU A 47 1.53 5.04 -8.47
CA LEU A 47 2.47 5.31 -9.55
C LEU A 47 1.96 6.41 -10.52
N SER A 48 0.66 6.49 -10.75
CA SER A 48 -0.03 7.48 -11.58
C SER A 48 -0.23 8.80 -10.85
N GLY A 49 -0.22 8.79 -9.51
CA GLY A 49 -0.10 9.97 -8.66
C GLY A 49 1.20 10.74 -8.88
N PHE A 50 2.27 10.05 -9.27
CA PHE A 50 3.56 10.69 -9.52
C PHE A 50 3.51 11.44 -10.86
N GLY A 51 3.58 12.77 -10.83
CA GLY A 51 3.52 13.59 -12.05
C GLY A 51 2.11 13.98 -12.49
N LEU A 52 1.08 13.65 -11.72
CA LEU A 52 -0.32 14.02 -11.99
C LEU A 52 -0.52 15.55 -12.11
N TRP A 53 0.38 16.35 -11.50
CA TRP A 53 0.38 17.81 -11.58
C TRP A 53 1.43 18.38 -12.56
N ALA A 54 2.32 17.53 -13.09
CA ALA A 54 3.45 17.98 -13.92
C ALA A 54 3.03 18.57 -15.27
N GLY A 55 1.79 18.29 -15.73
CA GLY A 55 1.19 18.87 -16.92
C GLY A 55 -0.04 19.73 -16.65
N SER A 56 -0.30 20.11 -15.40
CA SER A 56 -1.37 21.07 -15.08
C SER A 56 -0.92 22.48 -15.47
N ASP A 57 -1.81 23.27 -16.08
CA ASP A 57 -1.60 24.72 -16.38
C ASP A 57 -1.60 25.58 -15.09
N THR A 58 -1.06 25.05 -14.00
CA THR A 58 -0.97 25.75 -12.73
C THR A 58 0.20 26.72 -12.79
N GLU A 59 -0.04 27.99 -12.42
CA GLU A 59 1.00 29.01 -12.33
C GLU A 59 2.15 28.52 -11.42
N ASP A 60 3.40 28.67 -11.88
CA ASP A 60 4.58 28.34 -11.09
C ASP A 60 4.54 29.07 -9.74
N GLY A 61 4.68 28.32 -8.64
CA GLY A 61 4.50 28.88 -7.30
C GLY A 61 5.50 29.99 -6.97
N LEU A 62 6.70 29.95 -7.55
CA LEU A 62 7.71 30.99 -7.36
C LEU A 62 7.40 32.24 -8.20
N ALA A 63 6.89 32.07 -9.43
CA ALA A 63 6.38 33.17 -10.25
C ALA A 63 5.22 33.89 -9.54
N HIS A 64 4.26 33.13 -8.99
CA HIS A 64 3.16 33.67 -8.21
C HIS A 64 3.63 34.48 -7.00
N GLN A 65 4.59 33.93 -6.24
CA GLN A 65 5.16 34.61 -5.07
C GLN A 65 5.91 35.90 -5.44
N ARG A 66 6.63 35.91 -6.58
CA ARG A 66 7.34 37.10 -7.07
C ARG A 66 6.39 38.20 -7.49
N LYS A 67 5.29 37.86 -8.16
CA LYS A 67 4.24 38.80 -8.57
C LYS A 67 3.66 39.51 -7.34
N LEU A 68 3.24 38.76 -6.32
CA LEU A 68 2.72 39.31 -5.07
C LEU A 68 3.70 40.26 -4.37
N ARG A 69 5.01 39.97 -4.40
CA ARG A 69 6.02 40.84 -3.79
C ARG A 69 6.34 42.10 -4.60
N ALA A 70 6.12 42.08 -5.92
CA ALA A 70 6.33 43.25 -6.76
C ALA A 70 5.20 44.29 -6.65
N GLU A 71 4.10 43.93 -5.97
CA GLU A 71 2.95 44.81 -5.72
C GLU A 71 3.13 45.67 -4.43
N TRP A 72 4.24 45.49 -3.69
CA TRP A 72 4.64 46.28 -2.51
C TRP A 72 5.97 46.98 -2.75
#